data_AF-A0A9E7CSF2-F1
#
_entry.id   AF-A0A9E7CSF2-F1
#
_cell.length_a   1.000
_cell.length_b   1.000
_cell.length_c   1.000
_cell.angle_alpha   90.00
_cell.angle_beta   90.00
_cell.angle_gamma   90.00
#
_symmetry.space_group_name_H-M   'P 1'
#
loop_
_entity.id
_entity.type
_entity.pdbx_description
1 polymer ?
#
loop_
_entity_poly.entity_id
_entity_poly.type
_entity_poly.pdbx_seq_one_letter_code
_entity_poly.pdbx_strand_id
1 'polypeptide(L)' 'MTELGQYLSKKSASKAGISKKTGISKSRLSELTLNPSTQLRAWELYLIALALDVDPGEMFKDIFNKLKLPNE' A
#
# COMPACT_ATOMS: atom_id res chain seq x y z
N MET A 1 10.05 -6.28 4.87
CA MET A 1 8.86 -6.11 4.01
C MET A 1 7.87 -5.22 4.75
N THR A 2 7.36 -4.19 4.09
CA THR A 2 6.45 -3.20 4.72
C THR A 2 5.06 -3.79 4.97
N GLU A 3 4.23 -3.13 5.77
CA GLU A 3 2.81 -3.53 5.98
C GLU A 3 2.06 -3.55 4.64
N LEU A 4 2.34 -2.59 3.74
CA LEU A 4 1.83 -2.60 2.36
C LEU A 4 2.30 -3.85 1.59
N GLY A 5 3.59 -4.21 1.68
CA GLY A 5 4.12 -5.40 1.03
C GLY A 5 3.45 -6.69 1.51
N GLN A 6 3.18 -6.80 2.81
CA GLN A 6 2.42 -7.92 3.39
C GLN A 6 0.97 -7.92 2.92
N TYR A 7 0.31 -6.77 2.90
CA TYR A 7 -1.05 -6.61 2.41
C TYR A 7 -1.19 -7.07 0.95
N LEU A 8 -0.30 -6.60 0.06
CA LEU A 8 -0.32 -6.98 -1.35
C LEU A 8 -0.02 -8.47 -1.56
N SER A 9 0.87 -9.04 -0.75
CA SER A 9 1.16 -10.49 -0.79
C SER A 9 -0.07 -11.32 -0.41
N LYS A 10 -0.77 -10.95 0.68
CA LYS A 10 -2.02 -11.61 1.12
C LYS A 10 -3.12 -11.56 0.06
N LYS A 11 -3.22 -10.46 -0.69
CA LYS A 11 -4.20 -10.27 -1.78
C LYS A 11 -3.73 -10.87 -3.12
N SER A 12 -2.57 -11.53 -3.17
CA SER A 12 -1.94 -12.02 -4.41
C SER A 12 -1.86 -10.96 -5.52
N ALA A 13 -1.66 -9.70 -5.13
CA ALA A 13 -1.73 -8.57 -6.01
C ALA A 13 -0.45 -8.42 -6.84
N SER A 14 -0.61 -8.34 -8.17
CA SER A 14 0.52 -8.12 -9.08
C SER A 14 0.96 -6.66 -9.09
N LYS A 15 2.23 -6.39 -8.74
CA LYS A 15 2.84 -5.05 -8.85
C LYS A 15 2.76 -4.50 -10.28
N ALA A 16 2.85 -5.38 -11.28
CA ALA A 16 2.74 -4.97 -12.68
C ALA A 16 1.31 -4.52 -13.03
N GLY A 17 0.30 -5.21 -12.50
CA GLY A 17 -1.11 -4.84 -12.69
C GLY A 17 -1.45 -3.51 -12.03
N ILE A 18 -0.98 -3.31 -10.79
CA ILE A 18 -1.13 -2.04 -10.07
C ILE A 18 -0.46 -0.90 -10.85
N SER A 19 0.80 -1.09 -11.27
CA SER A 19 1.55 -0.09 -12.02
C SER A 19 0.82 0.37 -13.29
N LYS A 20 0.20 -0.56 -14.02
CA LYS A 20 -0.55 -0.25 -15.25
C LYS A 20 -1.84 0.55 -14.96
N LYS A 21 -2.52 0.27 -13.84
CA LYS A 21 -3.78 0.96 -13.47
C LYS A 21 -3.54 2.32 -12.81
N THR A 22 -2.51 2.44 -11.97
CA THR A 22 -2.27 3.64 -11.14
C THR A 22 -1.28 4.62 -11.75
N GLY A 23 -0.50 4.19 -12.76
CA GLY A 23 0.62 4.97 -13.29
C GLY A 23 1.84 5.03 -12.37
N ILE A 24 1.79 4.40 -11.19
CA ILE A 24 2.93 4.33 -10.28
C ILE A 24 3.98 3.38 -10.86
N SER A 25 5.24 3.79 -10.88
CA SER A 25 6.32 2.96 -11.45
C SER A 25 6.53 1.66 -10.67
N LYS A 26 6.95 0.59 -11.36
CA LYS A 26 7.30 -0.69 -10.73
C LYS A 26 8.42 -0.56 -9.69
N SER A 27 9.35 0.38 -9.91
CA SER A 27 10.43 0.69 -8.96
C SER A 27 9.85 1.27 -7.67
N ARG A 28 8.97 2.27 -7.79
CA ARG A 28 8.31 2.91 -6.64
C ARG A 28 7.47 1.91 -5.85
N LEU A 29 6.69 1.06 -6.52
CA LEU A 29 5.94 -0.01 -5.86
C LEU A 29 6.87 -1.02 -5.16
N SER A 30 8.06 -1.28 -5.72
CA SER A 30 9.05 -2.14 -5.08
C SER A 30 9.64 -1.50 -3.83
N GLU A 31 9.99 -0.21 -3.88
CA GLU A 31 10.44 0.54 -2.70
C GLU A 31 9.37 0.55 -1.60
N LEU A 32 8.13 0.91 -1.95
CA LEU A 32 7.00 0.97 -1.01
C LEU A 32 6.68 -0.38 -0.34
N THR A 33 7.01 -1.50 -0.99
CA THR A 33 6.74 -2.85 -0.48
C THR A 33 7.94 -3.47 0.27
N LEU A 34 9.17 -3.10 -0.11
CA LEU A 34 10.38 -3.73 0.40
C LEU A 34 11.12 -2.87 1.42
N ASN A 35 11.13 -1.55 1.27
CA ASN A 35 11.93 -0.62 2.07
C ASN A 35 11.09 0.02 3.19
N PRO A 36 11.30 -0.35 4.48
CA PRO A 36 10.56 0.21 5.61
C PRO A 36 10.71 1.73 5.79
N SER A 37 11.81 2.30 5.32
CA SER A 37 12.05 3.76 5.42
C SER A 37 11.32 4.56 4.35
N THR A 38 10.71 3.89 3.35
CA THR A 38 9.96 4.58 2.30
C THR A 38 8.56 4.93 2.80
N GLN A 39 8.24 6.22 2.80
CA GLN A 39 6.91 6.70 3.18
C GLN A 39 5.91 6.44 2.06
N LEU A 40 4.82 5.75 2.42
CA LEU A 40 3.63 5.59 1.59
C LEU A 40 2.78 6.85 1.67
N ARG A 41 2.59 7.53 0.54
CA ARG A 41 1.75 8.74 0.49
C ARG A 41 0.27 8.35 0.39
N ALA A 42 -0.61 9.20 0.93
CA ALA A 42 -2.05 8.95 0.93
C ALA A 42 -2.62 8.74 -0.50
N TRP A 43 -2.19 9.54 -1.47
CA TRP A 43 -2.65 9.39 -2.86
C TRP A 43 -2.15 8.08 -3.50
N GLU A 44 -0.95 7.60 -3.13
CA GLU A 44 -0.42 6.32 -3.61
C GLU A 44 -1.27 5.18 -3.06
N LEU A 45 -1.56 5.20 -1.75
CA LEU A 45 -2.45 4.23 -1.11
C LEU A 45 -3.83 4.24 -1.77
N TYR A 46 -4.39 5.42 -2.00
CA TYR A 46 -5.72 5.58 -2.59
C TYR A 46 -5.79 4.95 -3.99
N LEU A 47 -4.83 5.26 -4.87
CA LEU A 47 -4.79 4.67 -6.21
C LEU A 47 -4.54 3.17 -6.18
N ILE A 48 -3.68 2.69 -5.27
CA ILE A 48 -3.44 1.25 -5.11
C ILE A 48 -4.72 0.55 -4.67
N ALA A 49 -5.46 1.08 -3.70
CA ALA A 49 -6.73 0.52 -3.24
C ALA A 49 -7.74 0.42 -4.39
N LEU A 50 -7.93 1.49 -5.16
CA LEU A 50 -8.79 1.48 -6.35
C LEU A 50 -8.33 0.47 -7.40
N ALA A 51 -7.01 0.32 -7.62
CA ALA A 51 -6.48 -0.66 -8.56
C ALA A 51 -6.75 -2.12 -8.15
N LEU A 52 -6.89 -2.36 -6.84
CA LEU A 52 -7.22 -3.64 -6.23
C LEU A 52 -8.73 -3.87 -6.06
N ASP A 53 -9.56 -2.90 -6.44
CA ASP A 53 -11.01 -2.94 -6.21
C ASP A 53 -11.37 -3.09 -4.71
N VAL A 54 -10.60 -2.37 -3.87
CA VAL A 54 -10.79 -2.33 -2.42
C VAL A 54 -11.09 -0.89 -1.99
N ASP A 55 -11.94 -0.73 -0.98
CA ASP A 55 -12.19 0.57 -0.36
C ASP A 55 -10.87 1.14 0.21
N PRO A 56 -10.48 2.37 -0.17
CA PRO A 56 -9.27 3.01 0.35
C PRO A 56 -9.26 3.15 1.88
N GLY A 57 -10.42 3.35 2.50
CA GLY A 57 -10.56 3.45 3.95
C GLY A 57 -10.32 2.12 4.67
N GLU A 58 -10.82 1.02 4.12
CA GLU A 58 -10.52 -0.33 4.60
C GLU A 58 -9.02 -0.64 4.50
N MET A 59 -8.41 -0.36 3.34
CA MET A 59 -6.97 -0.56 3.14
C MET A 59 -6.13 0.29 4.11
N PHE A 60 -6.55 1.54 4.34
CA PHE A 60 -5.89 2.43 5.29
C PHE A 60 -5.94 1.87 6.72
N LYS A 61 -7.12 1.43 7.17
CA LYS A 61 -7.29 0.86 8.51
C LYS A 61 -6.50 -0.43 8.68
N ASP A 62 -6.42 -1.28 7.66
CA ASP A 62 -5.65 -2.54 7.76
C ASP A 62 -4.14 -2.29 7.81
N ILE A 63 -3.61 -1.37 6.98
CA ILE A 63 -2.17 -1.06 6.95
C ILE A 63 -1.72 -0.35 8.24
N PHE A 64 -2.55 0.53 8.80
CA PHE A 64 -2.21 1.36 9.94
C PHE A 64 -2.86 0.92 11.26
N ASN A 65 -3.36 -0.31 11.35
CA ASN A 65 -4.10 -0.81 12.53
C ASN A 65 -3.32 -0.78 13.86
N LYS A 66 -1.99 -0.68 13.82
CA LYS A 66 -1.12 -0.63 15.02
C LYS A 66 -0.80 0.78 15.49
N LEU A 67 -1.15 1.81 14.70
CA LEU A 67 -0.89 3.19 15.09
C LEU A 67 -1.81 3.56 16.25
N LYS A 68 -1.21 4.11 17.31
CA LYS A 68 -1.89 4.64 18.48
C LYS A 68 -1.36 6.04 18.76
N LEU A 69 -2.17 6.84 19.43
CA LEU A 69 -1.70 8.12 19.93
C LEU A 69 -0.64 7.88 21.03
N PRO A 70 0.43 8.68 21.10
CA PRO A 70 1.50 8.48 22.09
C PRO A 70 1.06 8.58 23.56
N ASN A 71 -0.12 9.17 23.82
CA ASN A 71 -0.63 9.46 25.16
C ASN A 71 -1.99 8.77 25.44
N GLU A 72 -2.25 7.64 24.79
CA GLU A 72 -3.35 6.72 25.12
C GLU A 72 -2.85 5.45 25.81
#